data_AF-A0A943JL76-F1
#
_entry.id   AF-A0A943JL76-F1
#
_cell.length_a   1.000
_cell.length_b   1.000
_cell.length_c   1.000
_cell.angle_alpha   90.00
_cell.angle_beta   90.00
_cell.angle_gamma   90.00
#
_symmetry.space_group_name_H-M   'P 1'
#
loop_
_entity.id
_entity.type
_entity.pdbx_description
1 polymer ?
#
loop_
_entity_poly.entity_id
_entity_poly.type
_entity_poly.pdbx_seq_one_letter_code
_entity_poly.pdbx_strand_id
1 'polypeptide(L)'
;MKVPKFLKPIVFVLKLPIMLIKYCNIGLFFTLYYFIDIVLRIITGLFKYLFIGFVVICRYLYRFIRYVGMGIASLLIVPINLIIKFIKNKKQKQQELLKKNEEAKERNKLIEEENKKRLKEVKKTEFEELIEQQKNKNMAEDLNNNVKVSEKKTFGQKLNALVEKFNKKVKDWWANTPFAKNKAKKNDINRQALLLDLTGDDAKKSNQKITFKYVAKSPEGNIIKGYFPAYSKVEVHSFLLSEGNEVYSIETNKWIQQLHPADVNSKSNKIKTKDLIFFITQLSTYIKAGIPLVESLKILSRQYKNANYQRIFRSLIYELSMGASLSDAMDKQGVAFPKLLINMVKVSEMTGELPEALDDMAEYYTEIDRTRKQMITALTYPAIIFVVAIAAIIFIMVWVVPRFVTIYSSMEGAELPGITQFVLNASKFLQEKWLWLILGISLFILIFVYMYKNIKSFRTFIQYVMMHLPIIGQVVIYNEVTMFTKTFASLLAHNVFITDSMEILNKISNNEIYKSLILDTITNLAKGEKISLAFNNHWAFPVPAYEMIVTGEKTGQLPEMMDKVAKYYQELHANSVTRIKTFVEPIMILFLTVIVGGIILSIVIPMFNLYNLVQSY
;
A
#
# COMPACT_ATOMS: atom_id res chain seq x y z
N MET A 1 -38.67 19.54 62.63
CA MET A 1 -39.51 19.09 61.50
C MET A 1 -39.31 17.60 61.26
N LYS A 2 -40.37 16.79 61.36
CA LYS A 2 -40.28 15.34 61.12
C LYS A 2 -40.11 15.10 59.62
N VAL A 3 -38.93 14.65 59.21
CA VAL A 3 -38.62 14.25 57.83
C VAL A 3 -39.46 12.99 57.49
N PRO A 4 -40.19 12.97 56.37
CA PRO A 4 -41.05 11.85 56.01
C PRO A 4 -40.26 10.56 55.75
N LYS A 5 -40.88 9.40 56.05
CA LYS A 5 -40.22 8.08 56.13
C LYS A 5 -39.49 7.64 54.85
N PHE A 6 -39.86 8.16 53.67
CA PHE A 6 -39.22 7.83 52.39
C PHE A 6 -37.89 8.58 52.12
N LEU A 7 -37.57 9.62 52.90
CA LEU A 7 -36.33 10.41 52.76
C LEU A 7 -35.20 9.97 53.72
N LYS A 8 -35.47 9.04 54.65
CA LYS A 8 -34.47 8.49 55.58
C LYS A 8 -33.29 7.77 54.90
N PRO A 9 -33.45 7.01 53.80
CA PRO A 9 -32.33 6.36 53.12
C PRO A 9 -31.39 7.39 52.46
N ILE A 10 -31.95 8.47 51.92
CA ILE A 10 -31.20 9.53 51.21
C ILE A 10 -30.38 10.36 52.20
N VAL A 11 -30.94 10.67 53.37
CA VAL A 11 -30.20 11.36 54.45
C VAL A 11 -29.09 10.50 55.06
N PHE A 12 -29.25 9.17 55.04
CA PHE A 12 -28.20 8.22 55.47
C PHE A 12 -27.05 8.15 54.46
N VAL A 13 -27.36 8.11 53.17
CA VAL A 13 -26.36 8.12 52.08
C VAL A 13 -25.59 9.45 52.00
N LEU A 14 -26.25 10.58 52.26
CA LEU A 14 -25.60 11.91 52.29
C LEU A 14 -24.73 12.14 53.55
N LYS A 15 -24.99 11.45 54.67
CA LYS A 15 -24.15 11.52 55.88
C LYS A 15 -22.99 10.52 55.88
N LEU A 16 -23.03 9.49 55.04
CA LEU A 16 -21.97 8.49 54.90
C LEU A 16 -20.59 9.08 54.56
N PRO A 17 -20.45 10.01 53.58
CA PRO A 17 -19.14 10.60 53.26
C PRO A 17 -18.63 11.52 54.37
N ILE A 18 -19.53 12.23 55.09
CA ILE A 18 -19.15 13.13 56.19
C ILE A 18 -18.72 12.33 57.44
N MET A 19 -19.33 11.16 57.69
CA MET A 19 -18.85 10.22 58.70
C MET A 19 -17.51 9.58 58.31
N LEU A 20 -17.33 9.19 57.04
CA LEU A 20 -16.08 8.60 56.55
C LEU A 20 -14.91 9.60 56.61
N ILE A 21 -15.16 10.89 56.35
CA ILE A 21 -14.14 11.95 56.47
C ILE A 21 -13.73 12.19 57.93
N LYS A 22 -14.63 11.93 58.90
CA LYS A 22 -14.32 12.08 60.33
C LYS A 22 -13.54 10.90 60.93
N TYR A 23 -13.51 9.75 60.26
CA TYR A 23 -12.87 8.51 60.73
C TYR A 23 -11.70 8.03 59.87
N CYS A 24 -11.46 8.59 58.68
CA CYS A 24 -10.38 8.16 57.81
C CYS A 24 -9.11 8.99 58.04
N ASN A 25 -8.13 8.35 58.67
CA ASN A 25 -6.79 8.85 58.94
C ASN A 25 -6.15 9.39 57.63
N ILE A 26 -5.70 10.64 57.61
CA ILE A 26 -5.10 11.33 56.44
C ILE A 26 -3.95 10.54 55.81
N GLY A 27 -3.25 9.69 56.58
CA GLY A 27 -2.22 8.77 56.08
C GLY A 27 -2.75 7.70 55.12
N LEU A 28 -4.00 7.23 55.27
CA LEU A 28 -4.57 6.16 54.44
C LEU A 28 -4.97 6.67 53.04
N PHE A 29 -5.26 7.96 52.92
CA PHE A 29 -5.53 8.61 51.63
C PHE A 29 -4.24 8.81 50.84
N PHE A 30 -3.13 9.17 51.51
CA PHE A 30 -1.82 9.28 50.88
C PHE A 30 -1.26 7.92 50.44
N THR A 31 -1.45 6.86 51.22
CA THR A 31 -1.05 5.50 50.81
C THR A 31 -1.90 4.99 49.65
N LEU A 32 -3.20 5.29 49.62
CA LEU A 32 -4.08 4.93 48.50
C LEU A 32 -3.72 5.71 47.23
N TYR A 33 -3.39 7.00 47.33
CA TYR A 33 -2.94 7.81 46.19
C TYR A 33 -1.60 7.33 45.63
N TYR A 34 -0.62 7.04 46.50
CA TYR A 34 0.67 6.47 46.08
C TYR A 34 0.52 5.08 45.46
N PHE A 35 -0.39 4.26 45.99
CA PHE A 35 -0.70 2.95 45.44
C PHE A 35 -1.34 3.07 44.04
N ILE A 36 -2.29 3.99 43.86
CA ILE A 36 -2.92 4.25 42.56
C ILE A 36 -1.89 4.78 41.54
N ASP A 37 -0.99 5.68 41.93
CA ASP A 37 0.06 6.20 41.04
C ASP A 37 1.10 5.13 40.66
N ILE A 38 1.48 4.26 41.60
CA ILE A 38 2.34 3.09 41.33
C ILE A 38 1.65 2.13 40.38
N VAL A 39 0.36 1.83 40.59
CA VAL A 39 -0.44 0.96 39.71
C VAL A 39 -0.57 1.57 38.32
N LEU A 40 -0.81 2.88 38.20
CA LEU A 40 -0.85 3.59 36.92
C LEU A 40 0.50 3.59 36.19
N ARG A 41 1.63 3.75 36.90
CA ARG A 41 2.97 3.63 36.32
C ARG A 41 3.29 2.21 35.87
N ILE A 42 2.86 1.21 36.63
CA ILE A 42 3.02 -0.21 36.25
C ILE A 42 2.16 -0.51 35.03
N ILE A 43 0.90 -0.07 34.98
CA ILE A 43 0.00 -0.28 33.84
C ILE A 43 0.52 0.42 32.58
N THR A 44 0.97 1.68 32.69
CA THR A 44 1.53 2.42 31.55
C THR A 44 2.86 1.84 31.08
N GLY A 45 3.70 1.35 32.01
CA GLY A 45 4.89 0.57 31.70
C GLY A 45 4.57 -0.74 30.97
N LEU A 46 3.61 -1.51 31.48
CA LEU A 46 3.11 -2.74 30.86
C LEU A 46 2.54 -2.48 29.46
N PHE A 47 1.83 -1.37 29.27
CA PHE A 47 1.33 -0.95 27.95
C PHE A 47 2.47 -0.63 27.00
N LYS A 48 3.54 0.02 27.47
CA LYS A 48 4.73 0.32 26.68
C LYS A 48 5.47 -0.97 26.29
N TYR A 49 5.61 -1.94 27.20
CA TYR A 49 6.23 -3.24 26.92
C TYR A 49 5.35 -4.14 26.05
N LEU A 50 4.03 -4.13 26.21
CA LEU A 50 3.07 -4.85 25.34
C LEU A 50 3.04 -4.24 23.95
N PHE A 51 3.11 -2.91 23.82
CA PHE A 51 3.18 -2.24 22.52
C PHE A 51 4.52 -2.51 21.81
N ILE A 52 5.64 -2.44 22.54
CA ILE A 52 6.96 -2.82 22.01
C ILE A 52 6.97 -4.31 21.63
N GLY A 53 6.42 -5.17 22.48
CA GLY A 53 6.27 -6.60 22.23
C GLY A 53 5.41 -6.89 21.00
N PHE A 54 4.27 -6.21 20.84
CA PHE A 54 3.40 -6.31 19.68
C PHE A 54 4.08 -5.83 18.41
N VAL A 55 4.83 -4.73 18.46
CA VAL A 55 5.62 -4.22 17.32
C VAL A 55 6.76 -5.19 16.98
N VAL A 56 7.43 -5.78 17.97
CA VAL A 56 8.48 -6.79 17.78
C VAL A 56 7.90 -8.08 17.20
N ILE A 57 6.76 -8.57 17.71
CA ILE A 57 6.04 -9.74 17.20
C ILE A 57 5.56 -9.48 15.77
N CYS A 58 4.99 -8.32 15.47
CA CYS A 58 4.62 -7.93 14.10
C CYS A 58 5.83 -7.87 13.18
N ARG A 59 6.99 -7.39 13.67
CA ARG A 59 8.25 -7.35 12.92
C ARG A 59 8.83 -8.76 12.70
N TYR A 60 8.68 -9.66 13.66
CA TYR A 60 9.05 -11.07 13.54
C TYR A 60 8.07 -11.83 12.64
N LEU A 61 6.77 -11.59 12.70
CA LEU A 61 5.77 -12.16 11.79
C LEU A 61 6.02 -11.69 10.36
N TYR A 62 6.30 -10.39 10.18
CA TYR A 62 6.67 -9.84 8.88
C TYR A 62 7.99 -10.44 8.36
N ARG A 63 9.02 -10.57 9.20
CA ARG A 63 10.26 -11.26 8.85
C ARG A 63 10.01 -12.74 8.54
N PHE A 64 9.17 -13.43 9.31
CA PHE A 64 8.83 -14.84 9.13
C PHE A 64 8.07 -15.07 7.83
N ILE A 65 7.03 -14.28 7.54
CA ILE A 65 6.33 -14.28 6.24
C ILE A 65 7.31 -14.00 5.10
N ARG A 66 8.26 -13.08 5.30
CA ARG A 66 9.31 -12.79 4.32
C ARG A 66 10.31 -13.93 4.16
N TYR A 67 10.69 -14.63 5.24
CA TYR A 67 11.63 -15.76 5.22
C TYR A 67 10.99 -17.02 4.64
N VAL A 68 9.72 -17.30 4.95
CA VAL A 68 8.93 -18.36 4.33
C VAL A 68 8.71 -18.05 2.85
N GLY A 69 8.39 -16.79 2.51
CA GLY A 69 8.33 -16.33 1.12
C GLY A 69 9.68 -16.44 0.38
N MET A 70 10.79 -16.12 1.04
CA MET A 70 12.16 -16.29 0.51
C MET A 70 12.56 -17.77 0.40
N GLY A 71 12.07 -18.65 1.28
CA GLY A 71 12.31 -20.09 1.25
C GLY A 71 11.54 -20.78 0.12
N ILE A 72 10.30 -20.37 -0.13
CA ILE A 72 9.52 -20.81 -1.30
C ILE A 72 10.15 -20.26 -2.58
N ALA A 73 10.64 -19.01 -2.56
CA ALA A 73 11.37 -18.44 -3.69
C ALA A 73 12.72 -19.15 -3.93
N SER A 74 13.47 -19.53 -2.90
CA SER A 74 14.76 -20.23 -3.07
C SER A 74 14.58 -21.65 -3.61
N LEU A 75 13.52 -22.36 -3.22
CA LEU A 75 13.15 -23.67 -3.79
C LEU A 75 12.89 -23.60 -5.30
N LEU A 76 12.37 -22.47 -5.80
CA LEU A 76 12.17 -22.22 -7.24
C LEU A 76 13.40 -21.62 -7.93
N ILE A 77 14.17 -20.77 -7.24
CA ILE A 77 15.32 -20.04 -7.80
C ILE A 77 16.55 -20.95 -7.93
N VAL A 78 16.80 -21.87 -6.99
CA VAL A 78 17.97 -22.76 -7.03
C VAL A 78 18.02 -23.64 -8.30
N PRO A 79 16.93 -24.31 -8.74
CA PRO A 79 16.94 -25.07 -9.98
C PRO A 79 17.11 -24.16 -11.21
N ILE A 80 16.50 -22.97 -11.21
CA ILE A 80 16.64 -21.99 -12.31
C ILE A 80 18.08 -21.46 -12.40
N ASN A 81 18.73 -21.18 -11.28
CA ASN A 81 20.13 -20.72 -11.25
C ASN A 81 21.11 -21.81 -11.66
N LEU A 82 20.83 -23.08 -11.34
CA LEU A 82 21.58 -24.24 -11.82
C LEU A 82 21.49 -24.35 -13.34
N ILE A 83 20.29 -24.20 -13.91
CA ILE A 83 20.06 -24.20 -15.37
C ILE A 83 20.81 -23.01 -16.02
N ILE A 84 20.74 -21.81 -15.45
CA ILE A 84 21.46 -20.63 -15.95
C ILE A 84 22.98 -20.83 -15.87
N LYS A 85 23.50 -21.40 -14.79
CA LYS A 85 24.93 -21.68 -14.61
C LYS A 85 25.41 -22.74 -15.62
N PHE A 86 24.59 -23.74 -15.92
CA PHE A 86 24.87 -24.76 -16.93
C PHE A 86 24.95 -24.13 -18.34
N ILE A 87 24.00 -23.25 -18.68
CA ILE A 87 24.00 -22.50 -19.95
C ILE A 87 25.22 -21.57 -20.04
N LYS A 88 25.58 -20.88 -18.95
CA LYS A 88 26.74 -19.97 -18.91
C LYS A 88 28.07 -20.71 -19.07
N ASN A 89 28.24 -21.85 -18.40
CA ASN A 89 29.43 -22.70 -18.56
C ASN A 89 29.58 -23.24 -19.99
N LYS A 90 28.47 -23.65 -20.62
CA LYS A 90 28.50 -24.10 -22.03
C LYS A 90 28.97 -22.97 -22.96
N LYS A 91 28.50 -21.73 -22.73
CA LYS A 91 28.89 -20.54 -23.50
C LYS A 91 30.34 -20.12 -23.28
N GLN A 92 30.84 -20.21 -22.04
CA GLN A 92 32.26 -19.94 -21.73
C GLN A 92 33.19 -20.95 -22.38
N LYS A 93 32.88 -22.25 -22.33
CA LYS A 93 33.68 -23.29 -22.98
C LYS A 93 33.77 -23.07 -24.49
N GLN A 94 32.69 -22.58 -25.10
CA GLN A 94 32.63 -22.23 -26.52
C GLN A 94 33.48 -21.00 -26.86
N GLN A 95 33.50 -19.97 -25.99
CA GLN A 95 34.38 -18.79 -26.13
C GLN A 95 35.86 -19.11 -25.92
N GLU A 96 36.18 -20.04 -25.03
CA GLU A 96 37.55 -20.46 -24.76
C GLU A 96 38.12 -21.27 -25.94
N LEU A 97 37.29 -22.10 -26.59
CA LEU A 97 37.61 -22.75 -27.87
C LEU A 97 37.85 -21.73 -29.00
N LEU A 98 37.04 -20.68 -29.08
CA LEU A 98 37.24 -19.58 -30.04
C LEU A 98 38.55 -18.83 -29.78
N LYS A 99 38.85 -18.49 -28.52
CA LYS A 99 40.14 -17.86 -28.15
C LYS A 99 41.34 -18.74 -28.49
N LYS A 100 41.29 -20.04 -28.19
CA LYS A 100 42.38 -20.97 -28.59
C LYS A 100 42.57 -21.00 -30.11
N ASN A 101 41.49 -20.94 -30.89
CA ASN A 101 41.58 -20.88 -32.35
C ASN A 101 42.13 -19.53 -32.87
N GLU A 102 41.83 -18.42 -32.19
CA GLU A 102 42.41 -17.10 -32.49
C GLU A 102 43.89 -17.03 -32.13
N GLU A 103 44.29 -17.53 -30.96
CA GLU A 103 45.69 -17.62 -30.52
C GLU A 103 46.51 -18.52 -31.46
N ALA A 104 45.92 -19.64 -31.94
CA ALA A 104 46.56 -20.49 -32.95
C ALA A 104 46.76 -19.74 -34.29
N LYS A 105 45.79 -18.91 -34.70
CA LYS A 105 45.93 -18.05 -35.89
C LYS A 105 47.01 -16.97 -35.70
N GLU A 106 47.10 -16.34 -34.54
CA GLU A 106 48.15 -15.36 -34.24
C GLU A 106 49.54 -16.00 -34.20
N ARG A 107 49.69 -17.18 -33.60
CA ARG A 107 50.95 -17.94 -33.64
C ARG A 107 51.39 -18.26 -35.06
N ASN A 108 50.47 -18.69 -35.92
CA ASN A 108 50.78 -18.96 -37.33
C ASN A 108 51.22 -17.69 -38.08
N LYS A 109 50.60 -16.54 -37.80
CA LYS A 109 51.01 -15.24 -38.37
C LYS A 109 52.41 -14.82 -37.89
N LEU A 110 52.71 -15.01 -36.60
CA LEU A 110 54.04 -14.71 -36.04
C LEU A 110 55.13 -15.59 -36.68
N ILE A 111 54.86 -16.89 -36.86
CA ILE A 111 55.77 -17.81 -37.58
C ILE A 111 55.97 -17.35 -39.02
N GLU A 112 54.91 -16.88 -39.70
CA GLU A 112 55.00 -16.36 -41.06
C GLU A 112 55.81 -15.05 -41.15
N GLU A 113 55.64 -14.14 -40.18
CA GLU A 113 56.46 -12.93 -40.05
C GLU A 113 57.92 -13.22 -39.71
N GLU A 114 58.17 -14.20 -38.83
CA GLU A 114 59.53 -14.63 -38.48
C GLU A 114 60.23 -15.27 -39.70
N ASN A 115 59.53 -16.14 -40.44
CA ASN A 115 60.04 -16.70 -41.69
C ASN A 115 60.32 -15.58 -42.72
N LYS A 116 59.47 -14.56 -42.83
CA LYS A 116 59.73 -13.38 -43.67
C LYS A 116 60.93 -12.56 -43.20
N LYS A 117 61.18 -12.44 -41.88
CA LYS A 117 62.38 -11.79 -41.33
C LYS A 117 63.64 -12.58 -41.64
N ARG A 118 63.64 -13.90 -41.42
CA ARG A 118 64.75 -14.79 -41.79
C ARG A 118 65.06 -14.71 -43.29
N LEU A 119 64.03 -14.68 -44.14
CA LEU A 119 64.20 -14.51 -45.59
C LEU A 119 64.81 -13.14 -45.96
N LYS A 120 64.49 -12.08 -45.21
CA LYS A 120 65.08 -10.74 -45.39
C LYS A 120 66.52 -10.68 -44.88
N GLU A 121 66.85 -11.35 -43.79
CA GLU A 121 68.21 -11.43 -43.26
C GLU A 121 69.12 -12.22 -44.20
N VAL A 122 68.68 -13.39 -44.71
CA VAL A 122 69.44 -14.15 -45.73
C VAL A 122 69.68 -13.30 -46.98
N LYS A 123 68.65 -12.59 -47.48
CA LYS A 123 68.81 -11.66 -48.60
C LYS A 123 69.72 -10.48 -48.28
N LYS A 124 69.79 -10.04 -47.03
CA LYS A 124 70.66 -8.93 -46.60
C LYS A 124 72.11 -9.38 -46.49
N THR A 125 72.37 -10.59 -46.02
CA THR A 125 73.71 -11.19 -45.97
C THR A 125 74.25 -11.45 -47.37
N GLU A 126 73.43 -12.01 -48.27
CA GLU A 126 73.81 -12.16 -49.69
C GLU A 126 74.06 -10.80 -50.37
N PHE A 127 73.31 -9.75 -50.01
CA PHE A 127 73.51 -8.39 -50.56
C PHE A 127 74.70 -7.64 -49.93
N GLU A 128 75.02 -7.91 -48.66
CA GLU A 128 76.20 -7.37 -47.98
C GLU A 128 77.50 -8.03 -48.51
N GLU A 129 77.48 -9.35 -48.79
CA GLU A 129 78.61 -10.04 -49.46
C GLU A 129 78.85 -9.53 -50.90
N LEU A 130 77.78 -9.22 -51.65
CA LEU A 130 77.87 -8.64 -53.00
C LEU A 130 78.38 -7.18 -53.00
N ILE A 131 78.16 -6.41 -51.91
CA ILE A 131 78.67 -5.03 -51.76
C ILE A 131 80.13 -5.02 -51.29
N GLU A 132 80.57 -6.02 -50.52
CA GLU A 132 81.94 -6.14 -50.02
C GLU A 132 82.93 -6.57 -51.11
N GLN A 133 82.48 -7.28 -52.15
CA GLN A 133 83.30 -7.61 -53.33
C GLN A 133 83.42 -6.47 -54.35
N GLN A 134 82.47 -5.54 -54.40
CA GLN A 134 82.44 -4.49 -55.43
C GLN A 134 83.15 -3.17 -55.02
N LYS A 135 83.46 -2.97 -53.73
CA LYS A 135 83.96 -1.69 -53.19
C LYS A 135 85.48 -1.60 -52.96
N ASN A 136 86.23 -2.68 -53.22
CA ASN A 136 87.70 -2.72 -53.16
C ASN A 136 88.35 -2.70 -54.56
N LYS A 137 88.02 -1.67 -55.34
CA LYS A 137 88.92 -1.13 -56.37
C LYS A 137 88.80 0.40 -56.37
N ASN A 138 89.88 1.02 -55.89
CA ASN A 138 90.28 2.42 -56.10
C ASN A 138 89.52 3.44 -55.21
N MET A 139 90.11 4.42 -54.56
CA MET A 139 91.44 5.02 -54.71
C MET A 139 91.78 5.84 -53.45
N ALA A 140 93.08 6.10 -53.33
CA ALA A 140 93.83 7.00 -52.47
C ALA A 140 93.12 8.24 -51.85
N GLU A 141 93.59 8.53 -50.64
CA GLU A 141 94.13 9.81 -50.16
C GLU A 141 93.20 10.90 -49.58
N ASP A 142 93.30 10.98 -48.24
CA ASP A 142 93.88 12.10 -47.46
C ASP A 142 93.06 13.39 -47.27
N LEU A 143 92.55 13.61 -46.04
CA LEU A 143 93.17 14.36 -44.92
C LEU A 143 93.02 15.89 -45.11
N ASN A 144 92.69 16.73 -44.14
CA ASN A 144 92.36 16.64 -42.72
C ASN A 144 92.07 18.08 -42.27
N ASN A 145 91.20 18.26 -41.27
CA ASN A 145 91.29 19.26 -40.17
C ASN A 145 91.43 20.77 -40.49
N ASN A 146 90.93 21.72 -39.72
CA ASN A 146 90.19 21.88 -38.45
C ASN A 146 89.61 23.33 -38.56
N VAL A 147 88.64 23.81 -37.81
CA VAL A 147 88.79 24.40 -36.46
C VAL A 147 87.43 25.05 -36.14
N LYS A 148 86.75 24.55 -35.09
CA LYS A 148 86.25 25.30 -33.91
C LYS A 148 85.35 26.54 -34.14
N VAL A 149 84.14 26.52 -33.55
CA VAL A 149 83.77 27.23 -32.29
C VAL A 149 82.23 27.38 -32.19
N SER A 150 81.74 27.07 -30.98
CA SER A 150 80.48 27.38 -30.27
C SER A 150 79.32 28.10 -30.96
N GLU A 151 78.06 27.76 -30.61
CA GLU A 151 77.36 28.34 -29.44
C GLU A 151 75.95 27.76 -29.19
N LYS A 152 75.55 27.82 -27.91
CA LYS A 152 74.33 27.28 -27.29
C LYS A 152 73.04 27.98 -27.76
N LYS A 153 72.01 27.20 -28.14
CA LYS A 153 70.58 27.52 -27.90
C LYS A 153 69.77 26.22 -27.76
N THR A 154 69.83 25.59 -26.59
CA THR A 154 69.01 24.39 -26.31
C THR A 154 68.67 24.31 -24.83
N PHE A 155 67.63 25.02 -24.39
CA PHE A 155 66.93 24.64 -23.15
C PHE A 155 65.47 25.12 -23.12
N GLY A 156 65.17 26.37 -23.47
CA GLY A 156 63.82 26.93 -23.39
C GLY A 156 62.78 26.31 -24.36
N GLN A 157 63.19 26.00 -25.60
CA GLN A 157 62.29 25.40 -26.60
C GLN A 157 62.00 23.91 -26.36
N LYS A 158 62.92 23.17 -25.71
CA LYS A 158 62.68 21.78 -25.28
C LYS A 158 61.86 21.70 -23.98
N LEU A 159 61.97 22.68 -23.08
CA LEU A 159 61.16 22.76 -21.85
C LEU A 159 59.69 23.05 -22.14
N ASN A 160 59.37 23.97 -23.05
CA ASN A 160 57.96 24.25 -23.40
C ASN A 160 57.29 23.07 -24.12
N ALA A 161 58.02 22.36 -25.00
CA ALA A 161 57.51 21.15 -25.65
C ALA A 161 57.34 19.97 -24.67
N LEU A 162 58.20 19.86 -23.65
CA LEU A 162 58.05 18.86 -22.58
C LEU A 162 56.93 19.22 -21.60
N VAL A 163 56.76 20.49 -21.25
CA VAL A 163 55.65 20.97 -20.40
C VAL A 163 54.31 20.82 -21.10
N GLU A 164 54.22 21.05 -22.42
CA GLU A 164 53.01 20.74 -23.20
C GLU A 164 52.73 19.22 -23.26
N LYS A 165 53.75 18.38 -23.50
CA LYS A 165 53.58 16.92 -23.51
C LYS A 165 53.22 16.39 -22.12
N PHE A 166 53.77 16.97 -21.05
CA PHE A 166 53.47 16.60 -19.68
C PHE A 166 52.09 17.07 -19.24
N ASN A 167 51.68 18.30 -19.57
CA ASN A 167 50.31 18.78 -19.36
C ASN A 167 49.29 17.95 -20.13
N LYS A 168 49.61 17.50 -21.35
CA LYS A 168 48.75 16.59 -22.13
C LYS A 168 48.66 15.21 -21.47
N LYS A 169 49.78 14.65 -21.01
CA LYS A 169 49.83 13.36 -20.28
C LYS A 169 49.11 13.41 -18.93
N VAL A 170 49.24 14.50 -18.19
CA VAL A 170 48.57 14.72 -16.89
C VAL A 170 47.08 14.92 -17.11
N LYS A 171 46.66 15.63 -18.17
CA LYS A 171 45.26 15.80 -18.55
C LYS A 171 44.62 14.47 -19.00
N ASP A 172 45.34 13.66 -19.78
CA ASP A 172 44.90 12.32 -20.22
C ASP A 172 44.90 11.29 -19.06
N TRP A 173 45.83 11.44 -18.10
CA TRP A 173 45.88 10.63 -16.88
C TRP A 173 44.75 11.00 -15.91
N TRP A 174 44.51 12.29 -15.68
CA TRP A 174 43.37 12.78 -14.88
C TRP A 174 42.06 12.30 -15.50
N ALA A 175 41.88 12.39 -16.82
CA ALA A 175 40.69 11.94 -17.55
C ALA A 175 40.41 10.43 -17.44
N ASN A 176 41.42 9.59 -17.15
CA ASN A 176 41.27 8.14 -17.03
C ASN A 176 41.08 7.63 -15.59
N THR A 177 41.10 8.51 -14.58
CA THR A 177 40.78 8.15 -13.19
C THR A 177 39.28 7.86 -13.00
N PRO A 178 38.88 6.96 -12.06
CA PRO A 178 37.47 6.65 -11.81
C PRO A 178 36.61 7.88 -11.45
N PHE A 179 37.23 8.88 -10.80
CA PHE A 179 36.58 10.09 -10.34
C PHE A 179 36.32 11.09 -11.49
N ALA A 180 37.28 11.25 -12.42
CA ALA A 180 37.09 12.07 -13.61
C ALA A 180 36.20 11.42 -14.65
N LYS A 181 36.24 10.08 -14.81
CA LYS A 181 35.27 9.34 -15.63
C LYS A 181 33.84 9.53 -15.11
N ASN A 182 33.62 9.67 -13.80
CA ASN A 182 32.29 9.97 -13.27
C ASN A 182 31.84 11.43 -13.52
N LYS A 183 32.76 12.40 -13.50
CA LYS A 183 32.45 13.82 -13.81
C LYS A 183 32.28 14.06 -15.32
N ALA A 184 33.12 13.43 -16.15
CA ALA A 184 33.00 13.41 -17.60
C ALA A 184 31.75 12.64 -18.03
N LYS A 185 31.42 11.48 -17.43
CA LYS A 185 30.16 10.78 -17.67
C LYS A 185 28.94 11.61 -17.23
N LYS A 186 29.06 12.46 -16.21
CA LYS A 186 28.00 13.43 -15.84
C LYS A 186 27.84 14.55 -16.88
N ASN A 187 28.94 15.03 -17.47
CA ASN A 187 28.93 16.03 -18.53
C ASN A 187 28.56 15.47 -19.91
N ASP A 188 28.88 14.20 -20.18
CA ASP A 188 28.50 13.44 -21.37
C ASP A 188 27.06 12.94 -21.25
N ILE A 189 26.55 12.66 -20.04
CA ILE A 189 25.11 12.54 -19.79
C ILE A 189 24.43 13.87 -20.14
N ASN A 190 25.00 15.02 -19.77
CA ASN A 190 24.45 16.33 -20.15
C ASN A 190 24.60 16.65 -21.66
N ARG A 191 25.53 16.01 -22.39
CA ARG A 191 25.77 16.22 -23.83
C ARG A 191 25.01 15.22 -24.72
N GLN A 192 24.95 13.95 -24.34
CA GLN A 192 24.04 12.95 -24.92
C GLN A 192 22.59 13.26 -24.58
N ALA A 193 22.36 14.00 -23.51
CA ALA A 193 21.05 14.53 -23.20
C ALA A 193 20.50 15.54 -24.20
N LEU A 194 21.38 16.19 -24.96
CA LEU A 194 21.02 17.13 -26.01
C LEU A 194 20.67 16.44 -27.34
N LEU A 195 20.88 15.13 -27.45
CA LEU A 195 20.52 14.33 -28.62
C LEU A 195 19.63 13.18 -28.16
N LEU A 196 18.39 13.53 -27.85
CA LEU A 196 17.34 12.54 -27.67
C LEU A 196 17.16 11.84 -29.03
N ASP A 197 17.74 10.65 -29.18
CA ASP A 197 17.51 9.83 -30.37
C ASP A 197 16.03 9.40 -30.39
N LEU A 198 15.23 10.14 -31.14
CA LEU A 198 13.80 9.92 -31.38
C LEU A 198 13.57 8.94 -32.55
N THR A 199 14.63 8.30 -33.08
CA THR A 199 14.55 7.40 -34.25
C THR A 199 14.83 5.92 -33.94
N GLY A 200 15.29 5.59 -32.72
CA GLY A 200 15.49 4.20 -32.29
C GLY A 200 14.20 3.38 -32.13
N ASP A 201 14.31 2.06 -31.96
CA ASP A 201 13.14 1.16 -31.85
C ASP A 201 12.19 1.51 -30.68
N ASP A 202 12.71 2.14 -29.61
CA ASP A 202 11.93 2.62 -28.45
C ASP A 202 11.07 3.87 -28.77
N ALA A 203 11.26 4.49 -29.94
CA ALA A 203 10.46 5.61 -30.41
C ALA A 203 9.17 5.17 -31.11
N LYS A 204 9.09 3.91 -31.56
CA LYS A 204 7.85 3.35 -32.14
C LYS A 204 6.79 3.19 -31.04
N LYS A 205 5.54 3.46 -31.39
CA LYS A 205 4.41 3.31 -30.48
C LYS A 205 4.17 1.83 -30.16
N SER A 206 4.37 1.45 -28.90
CA SER A 206 4.05 0.12 -28.38
C SER A 206 2.54 -0.06 -28.24
N ASN A 207 2.04 -1.29 -28.41
CA ASN A 207 0.64 -1.64 -28.13
C ASN A 207 0.29 -1.61 -26.63
N GLN A 208 1.29 -1.71 -25.75
CA GLN A 208 1.13 -1.68 -24.30
C GLN A 208 2.02 -0.61 -23.69
N LYS A 209 1.56 0.01 -22.61
CA LYS A 209 2.36 1.00 -21.87
C LYS A 209 3.61 0.34 -21.31
N ILE A 210 4.75 0.97 -21.52
CA ILE A 210 6.03 0.58 -20.92
C ILE A 210 6.55 1.74 -20.08
N THR A 211 7.21 1.39 -18.97
CA THR A 211 7.76 2.39 -18.06
C THR A 211 9.10 2.88 -18.57
N PHE A 212 9.20 4.20 -18.74
CA PHE A 212 10.43 4.90 -19.07
C PHE A 212 10.96 5.59 -17.82
N LYS A 213 12.27 5.50 -17.60
CA LYS A 213 12.98 6.32 -16.63
C LYS A 213 13.43 7.60 -17.31
N TYR A 214 13.11 8.74 -16.71
CA TYR A 214 13.51 10.03 -17.26
C TYR A 214 14.33 10.85 -16.26
N VAL A 215 15.19 11.70 -16.81
CA VAL A 215 15.90 12.76 -16.10
C VAL A 215 15.61 14.05 -16.86
N ALA A 216 15.03 15.04 -16.18
CA ALA A 216 14.68 16.33 -16.76
C ALA A 216 14.96 17.45 -15.77
N LYS A 217 15.11 18.68 -16.24
CA LYS A 217 15.28 19.87 -15.40
C LYS A 217 13.98 20.67 -15.37
N SER A 218 13.48 20.92 -14.15
CA SER A 218 12.33 21.79 -13.88
C SER A 218 12.59 23.20 -14.40
N PRO A 219 11.55 23.99 -14.74
CA PRO A 219 11.65 25.44 -14.91
C PRO A 219 12.38 26.14 -13.74
N GLU A 220 12.27 25.59 -12.53
CA GLU A 220 12.92 26.11 -11.31
C GLU A 220 14.42 25.76 -11.20
N GLY A 221 14.98 25.08 -12.21
CA GLY A 221 16.39 24.68 -12.25
C GLY A 221 16.72 23.35 -11.57
N ASN A 222 15.75 22.70 -10.93
CA ASN A 222 15.93 21.43 -10.22
C ASN A 222 15.98 20.22 -11.15
N ILE A 223 16.92 19.29 -10.95
CA ILE A 223 16.99 18.03 -11.71
C ILE A 223 15.99 17.02 -11.11
N ILE A 224 14.96 16.70 -11.89
CA ILE A 224 13.91 15.73 -11.56
C ILE A 224 14.28 14.38 -12.19
N LYS A 225 14.24 13.32 -11.39
CA LYS A 225 14.37 11.93 -11.86
C LYS A 225 13.07 11.21 -11.56
N GLY A 226 12.51 10.52 -12.55
CA GLY A 226 11.22 9.86 -12.40
C GLY A 226 11.04 8.65 -13.29
N TYR A 227 9.93 7.95 -13.06
CA TYR A 227 9.45 6.86 -13.89
C TYR A 227 8.09 7.25 -14.44
N PHE A 228 7.89 7.03 -15.73
CA PHE A 228 6.68 7.44 -16.43
C PHE A 228 6.22 6.35 -17.42
N PRO A 229 4.99 5.82 -17.27
CA PRO A 229 4.45 4.84 -18.21
C PRO A 229 3.85 5.55 -19.44
N ALA A 230 4.31 5.19 -20.65
CA ALA A 230 3.79 5.70 -21.92
C ALA A 230 3.87 4.64 -23.03
N TYR A 231 3.32 4.92 -24.22
CA TYR A 231 3.38 4.01 -25.36
C TYR A 231 4.66 4.19 -26.18
N SER A 232 5.30 5.36 -26.15
CA SER A 232 6.55 5.60 -26.86
C SER A 232 7.47 6.55 -26.10
N LYS A 233 8.78 6.50 -26.41
CA LYS A 233 9.77 7.48 -25.93
C LYS A 233 9.42 8.91 -26.38
N VAL A 234 8.85 9.06 -27.58
CA VAL A 234 8.44 10.35 -28.15
C VAL A 234 7.33 10.99 -27.32
N GLU A 235 6.33 10.22 -26.91
CA GLU A 235 5.24 10.71 -26.04
C GLU A 235 5.76 11.19 -24.68
N VAL A 236 6.71 10.47 -24.06
CA VAL A 236 7.33 10.91 -22.80
C VAL A 236 8.07 12.23 -22.99
N HIS A 237 8.80 12.36 -24.09
CA HIS A 237 9.51 13.59 -24.42
C HIS A 237 8.56 14.78 -24.59
N SER A 238 7.54 14.62 -25.43
CA SER A 238 6.53 15.67 -25.68
C SER A 238 5.78 16.06 -24.40
N PHE A 239 5.44 15.09 -23.56
CA PHE A 239 4.80 15.34 -22.28
C PHE A 239 5.68 16.17 -21.34
N LEU A 240 6.96 15.80 -21.17
CA LEU A 240 7.88 16.52 -20.29
C LEU A 240 8.16 17.94 -20.79
N LEU A 241 8.25 18.14 -22.11
CA LEU A 241 8.34 19.48 -22.71
C LEU A 241 7.09 20.31 -22.44
N SER A 242 5.89 19.71 -22.50
CA SER A 242 4.62 20.39 -22.19
C SER A 242 4.49 20.81 -20.72
N GLU A 243 5.26 20.18 -19.81
CA GLU A 243 5.40 20.60 -18.42
C GLU A 243 6.42 21.74 -18.23
N GLY A 244 7.10 22.16 -19.31
CA GLY A 244 8.16 23.17 -19.27
C GLY A 244 9.52 22.61 -18.83
N ASN A 245 9.69 21.28 -18.79
CA ASN A 245 10.94 20.67 -18.38
C ASN A 245 11.92 20.52 -19.55
N GLU A 246 13.21 20.80 -19.33
CA GLU A 246 14.26 20.42 -20.28
C GLU A 246 14.59 18.93 -20.09
N VAL A 247 14.29 18.11 -21.08
CA VAL A 247 14.51 16.66 -21.00
C VAL A 247 15.97 16.33 -21.28
N TYR A 248 16.59 15.58 -20.37
CA TYR A 248 17.95 15.11 -20.56
C TYR A 248 18.01 13.67 -21.06
N SER A 249 17.41 12.71 -20.37
CA SER A 249 17.48 11.31 -20.84
C SER A 249 16.15 10.61 -20.63
N ILE A 250 15.82 9.72 -21.56
CA ILE A 250 14.68 8.81 -21.48
C ILE A 250 15.21 7.42 -21.83
N GLU A 251 15.18 6.51 -20.86
CA GLU A 251 15.68 5.14 -20.99
C GLU A 251 14.59 4.16 -20.57
N THR A 252 14.45 3.05 -21.30
CA THR A 252 13.67 1.89 -20.85
C THR A 252 14.56 0.65 -20.86
N ASN A 253 14.34 -0.25 -19.91
CA ASN A 253 14.98 -1.56 -19.90
C ASN A 253 14.07 -2.59 -19.20
N LYS A 254 14.33 -3.88 -19.43
CA LYS A 254 13.53 -4.98 -18.84
C LYS A 254 13.47 -4.94 -17.31
N TRP A 255 14.52 -4.47 -16.65
CA TRP A 255 14.57 -4.35 -15.19
C TRP A 255 13.69 -3.22 -14.63
N ILE A 256 13.61 -2.08 -15.31
CA ILE A 256 12.75 -0.94 -14.97
C ILE A 256 11.29 -1.35 -15.10
N GLN A 257 10.94 -2.09 -16.16
CA GLN A 257 9.57 -2.58 -16.37
C GLN A 257 9.14 -3.56 -15.26
N GLN A 258 10.05 -4.40 -14.75
CA GLN A 258 9.74 -5.36 -13.70
C GLN A 258 9.68 -4.75 -12.29
N LEU A 259 10.49 -3.71 -12.01
CA LEU A 259 10.47 -2.99 -10.72
C LEU A 259 9.36 -1.93 -10.65
N HIS A 260 9.02 -1.35 -11.80
CA HIS A 260 7.99 -0.32 -11.93
C HIS A 260 7.03 -0.73 -13.05
N PRO A 261 6.15 -1.73 -12.81
CA PRO A 261 5.17 -2.15 -13.80
C PRO A 261 4.31 -0.97 -14.25
N ALA A 262 4.03 -0.93 -15.55
CA ALA A 262 3.18 0.09 -16.17
C ALA A 262 1.72 -0.07 -15.75
N ASP A 263 1.28 -1.31 -15.49
CA ASP A 263 -0.04 -1.60 -14.94
C ASP A 263 -0.13 -1.26 -13.45
N VAL A 264 -1.05 -0.33 -13.15
CA VAL A 264 -1.23 0.34 -11.86
C VAL A 264 -2.16 -0.45 -10.93
N ASN A 265 -2.55 -1.69 -11.29
CA ASN A 265 -3.54 -2.52 -10.59
C ASN A 265 -3.09 -3.10 -9.21
N SER A 266 -2.09 -2.52 -8.57
CA SER A 266 -1.73 -2.84 -7.18
C SER A 266 -2.73 -2.23 -6.19
N LYS A 267 -3.21 -3.04 -5.24
CA LYS A 267 -4.02 -2.56 -4.08
C LYS A 267 -3.34 -1.46 -3.26
N SER A 268 -2.03 -1.26 -3.39
CA SER A 268 -1.30 -0.16 -2.74
C SER A 268 -1.60 1.23 -3.32
N ASN A 269 -2.36 1.33 -4.42
CA ASN A 269 -2.60 2.57 -5.16
C ASN A 269 -3.93 3.26 -4.85
N LYS A 270 -4.71 2.73 -3.90
CA LYS A 270 -5.95 3.37 -3.46
C LYS A 270 -5.67 4.69 -2.74
N ILE A 271 -6.30 5.78 -3.19
CA ILE A 271 -6.24 7.08 -2.52
C ILE A 271 -7.07 7.00 -1.22
N LYS A 272 -6.53 7.50 -0.11
CA LYS A 272 -7.26 7.54 1.17
C LYS A 272 -8.45 8.50 1.05
N THR A 273 -9.57 8.19 1.70
CA THR A 273 -10.79 9.02 1.63
C THR A 273 -10.55 10.49 1.93
N LYS A 274 -9.76 10.81 2.97
CA LYS A 274 -9.39 12.21 3.30
C LYS A 274 -8.65 12.92 2.17
N ASP A 275 -7.69 12.24 1.55
CA ASP A 275 -6.92 12.78 0.44
C ASP A 275 -7.82 12.90 -0.80
N LEU A 276 -8.70 11.94 -1.04
CA LEU A 276 -9.68 11.99 -2.12
C LEU A 276 -10.62 13.19 -1.98
N ILE A 277 -11.17 13.44 -0.77
CA ILE A 277 -12.00 14.62 -0.50
C ILE A 277 -11.23 15.90 -0.83
N PHE A 278 -10.00 16.03 -0.33
CA PHE A 278 -9.16 17.20 -0.64
C PHE A 278 -8.93 17.36 -2.15
N PHE A 279 -8.62 16.28 -2.86
CA PHE A 279 -8.48 16.29 -4.32
C PHE A 279 -9.73 16.81 -5.02
N ILE A 280 -10.90 16.23 -4.71
CA ILE A 280 -12.17 16.58 -5.36
C ILE A 280 -12.54 18.04 -5.07
N THR A 281 -12.49 18.46 -3.80
CA THR A 281 -12.84 19.84 -3.39
C THR A 281 -11.94 20.87 -4.07
N GLN A 282 -10.63 20.63 -4.10
CA GLN A 282 -9.71 21.58 -4.72
C GLN A 282 -9.81 21.58 -6.25
N LEU A 283 -10.07 20.42 -6.87
CA LEU A 283 -10.32 20.34 -8.31
C LEU A 283 -11.56 21.14 -8.69
N SER A 284 -12.68 20.95 -7.96
CA SER A 284 -13.89 21.76 -8.13
C SER A 284 -13.58 23.26 -8.00
N THR A 285 -12.90 23.65 -6.92
CA THR A 285 -12.54 25.06 -6.65
C THR A 285 -11.75 25.68 -7.80
N TYR A 286 -10.76 24.97 -8.35
CA TYR A 286 -9.96 25.47 -9.47
C TYR A 286 -10.74 25.58 -10.77
N ILE A 287 -11.59 24.59 -11.08
CA ILE A 287 -12.40 24.64 -12.30
C ILE A 287 -13.44 25.78 -12.19
N LYS A 288 -14.07 25.98 -11.03
CA LYS A 288 -14.98 27.12 -10.76
C LYS A 288 -14.28 28.46 -10.88
N ALA A 289 -12.99 28.54 -10.54
CA ALA A 289 -12.17 29.74 -10.71
C ALA A 289 -11.74 29.99 -12.18
N GLY A 290 -12.18 29.16 -13.13
CA GLY A 290 -11.87 29.28 -14.55
C GLY A 290 -10.49 28.75 -14.93
N ILE A 291 -9.81 28.01 -14.04
CA ILE A 291 -8.52 27.37 -14.37
C ILE A 291 -8.79 26.14 -15.24
N PRO A 292 -8.09 25.97 -16.38
CA PRO A 292 -8.25 24.79 -17.23
C PRO A 292 -7.96 23.48 -16.47
N LEU A 293 -8.78 22.44 -16.71
CA LEU A 293 -8.72 21.15 -15.99
C LEU A 293 -7.31 20.56 -15.87
N VAL A 294 -6.55 20.53 -16.97
CA VAL A 294 -5.19 20.00 -17.00
C VAL A 294 -4.25 20.80 -16.09
N GLU A 295 -4.41 22.13 -16.05
CA GLU A 295 -3.60 23.01 -15.21
C GLU A 295 -3.99 22.88 -13.73
N SER A 296 -5.29 22.78 -13.44
CA SER A 296 -5.80 22.48 -12.09
C SER A 296 -5.18 21.20 -11.53
N LEU A 297 -5.09 20.15 -12.35
CA LEU A 297 -4.48 18.88 -11.96
C LEU A 297 -2.95 18.97 -11.78
N LYS A 298 -2.25 19.78 -12.57
CA LYS A 298 -0.82 20.06 -12.36
C LYS A 298 -0.59 20.76 -11.02
N ILE A 299 -1.41 21.77 -10.70
CA ILE A 299 -1.36 22.46 -9.40
C ILE A 299 -1.58 21.46 -8.26
N LEU A 300 -2.62 20.63 -8.34
CA LEU A 300 -2.90 19.59 -7.34
C LEU A 300 -1.75 18.60 -7.21
N SER A 301 -1.21 18.11 -8.32
CA SER A 301 -0.11 17.14 -8.33
C SER A 301 1.13 17.68 -7.57
N ARG A 302 1.37 18.99 -7.57
CA ARG A 302 2.48 19.62 -6.83
C ARG A 302 2.21 19.71 -5.33
N GLN A 303 0.95 19.85 -4.91
CA GLN A 303 0.57 19.95 -3.50
C GLN A 303 0.70 18.63 -2.73
N TYR A 304 0.53 17.50 -3.41
CA TYR A 304 0.66 16.19 -2.79
C TYR A 304 2.12 15.78 -2.58
N LYS A 305 2.49 15.47 -1.34
CA LYS A 305 3.85 14.99 -0.97
C LYS A 305 4.07 13.50 -1.25
N ASN A 306 3.00 12.71 -1.39
CA ASN A 306 3.10 11.27 -1.58
C ASN A 306 3.49 10.93 -3.02
N ALA A 307 4.65 10.31 -3.21
CA ALA A 307 5.17 9.92 -4.53
C ALA A 307 4.20 9.03 -5.33
N ASN A 308 3.39 8.21 -4.65
CA ASN A 308 2.40 7.38 -5.35
C ASN A 308 1.26 8.21 -5.94
N TYR A 309 0.76 9.19 -5.19
CA TYR A 309 -0.30 10.08 -5.67
C TYR A 309 0.19 10.97 -6.81
N GLN A 310 1.43 11.46 -6.71
CA GLN A 310 2.07 12.20 -7.81
C GLN A 310 2.13 11.36 -9.10
N ARG A 311 2.42 10.05 -8.99
CA ARG A 311 2.43 9.16 -10.15
C ARG A 311 1.03 9.01 -10.77
N ILE A 312 0.00 8.84 -9.93
CA ILE A 312 -1.40 8.73 -10.37
C ILE A 312 -1.82 10.02 -11.08
N PHE A 313 -1.60 11.18 -10.46
CA PHE A 313 -1.98 12.47 -11.04
C PHE A 313 -1.20 12.78 -12.32
N ARG A 314 0.10 12.49 -12.39
CA ARG A 314 0.88 12.63 -13.64
C ARG A 314 0.36 11.74 -14.75
N SER A 315 -0.02 10.51 -14.45
CA SER A 315 -0.63 9.64 -15.46
C SER A 315 -1.97 10.19 -15.93
N LEU A 316 -2.76 10.78 -15.04
CA LEU A 316 -4.06 11.37 -15.35
C LEU A 316 -3.91 12.64 -16.20
N ILE A 317 -2.96 13.52 -15.85
CA ILE A 317 -2.59 14.71 -16.64
C ILE A 317 -2.17 14.30 -18.06
N TYR A 318 -1.35 13.25 -18.19
CA TYR A 318 -0.94 12.75 -19.49
C TYR A 318 -2.09 12.23 -20.34
N GLU A 319 -3.00 11.42 -19.78
CA GLU A 319 -4.16 10.93 -20.52
C GLU A 319 -5.04 12.07 -21.02
N LEU A 320 -5.27 13.09 -20.18
CA LEU A 320 -6.00 14.30 -20.57
C LEU A 320 -5.27 15.10 -21.64
N SER A 321 -3.95 15.26 -21.53
CA SER A 321 -3.13 15.92 -22.56
C SER A 321 -3.15 15.18 -23.90
N MET A 322 -3.41 13.86 -23.89
CA MET A 322 -3.60 13.05 -25.09
C MET A 322 -5.04 13.07 -25.62
N GLY A 323 -5.95 13.82 -24.98
CA GLY A 323 -7.34 13.99 -25.40
C GLY A 323 -8.31 12.96 -24.83
N ALA A 324 -7.92 12.16 -23.83
CA ALA A 324 -8.88 11.33 -23.11
C ALA A 324 -9.80 12.19 -22.23
N SER A 325 -11.02 11.71 -21.96
CA SER A 325 -11.89 12.30 -20.95
C SER A 325 -11.30 12.11 -19.54
N LEU A 326 -11.67 12.95 -18.58
CA LEU A 326 -11.30 12.82 -17.17
C LEU A 326 -11.78 11.50 -16.60
N SER A 327 -13.02 11.11 -16.90
CA SER A 327 -13.58 9.83 -16.45
C SER A 327 -12.78 8.63 -16.96
N ASP A 328 -12.44 8.58 -18.24
CA ASP A 328 -11.60 7.51 -18.80
C ASP A 328 -10.19 7.53 -18.21
N ALA A 329 -9.62 8.73 -18.01
CA ALA A 329 -8.31 8.90 -17.39
C ALA A 329 -8.29 8.39 -15.94
N MET A 330 -9.37 8.61 -15.18
CA MET A 330 -9.54 8.10 -13.81
C MET A 330 -9.73 6.58 -13.77
N ASP A 331 -10.54 6.02 -14.68
CA ASP A 331 -10.78 4.56 -14.76
C ASP A 331 -9.50 3.78 -15.09
N LYS A 332 -8.66 4.33 -15.98
CA LYS A 332 -7.32 3.78 -16.30
C LYS A 332 -6.37 3.71 -15.10
N GLN A 333 -6.63 4.43 -14.00
CA GLN A 333 -5.83 4.34 -12.77
C GLN A 333 -6.24 3.16 -11.86
N GLY A 334 -7.16 2.31 -12.30
CA GLY A 334 -7.57 1.10 -11.61
C GLY A 334 -8.29 1.41 -10.29
N VAL A 335 -7.75 0.95 -9.17
CA VAL A 335 -8.40 1.08 -7.85
C VAL A 335 -8.15 2.42 -7.14
N ALA A 336 -7.51 3.39 -7.81
CA ALA A 336 -7.17 4.69 -7.23
C ALA A 336 -8.43 5.50 -6.88
N PHE A 337 -9.38 5.56 -7.81
CA PHE A 337 -10.62 6.32 -7.67
C PHE A 337 -11.83 5.39 -7.48
N PRO A 338 -12.83 5.75 -6.67
CA PRO A 338 -14.03 4.95 -6.54
C PRO A 338 -14.89 5.01 -7.82
N LYS A 339 -15.57 3.90 -8.15
CA LYS A 339 -16.43 3.79 -9.34
C LYS A 339 -17.53 4.85 -9.41
N LEU A 340 -18.14 5.19 -8.27
CA LEU A 340 -19.18 6.23 -8.21
C LEU A 340 -18.63 7.58 -8.71
N LEU A 341 -17.45 7.97 -8.24
CA LEU A 341 -16.82 9.22 -8.67
C LEU A 341 -16.53 9.21 -10.18
N ILE A 342 -15.99 8.10 -10.69
CA ILE A 342 -15.69 7.96 -12.13
C ILE A 342 -16.96 8.11 -12.98
N ASN A 343 -18.05 7.44 -12.59
CA ASN A 343 -19.31 7.50 -13.32
C ASN A 343 -19.97 8.88 -13.23
N MET A 344 -19.90 9.56 -12.08
CA MET A 344 -20.43 10.92 -11.94
C MET A 344 -19.64 11.92 -12.77
N VAL A 345 -18.31 11.82 -12.75
CA VAL A 345 -17.46 12.62 -13.64
C VAL A 345 -17.85 12.37 -15.09
N LYS A 346 -18.00 11.11 -15.51
CA LYS A 346 -18.37 10.76 -16.89
C LYS A 346 -19.65 11.43 -17.36
N VAL A 347 -20.69 11.37 -16.53
CA VAL A 347 -21.97 12.05 -16.82
C VAL A 347 -21.76 13.56 -16.90
N SER A 348 -21.12 14.14 -15.89
CA SER A 348 -20.95 15.58 -15.78
C SER A 348 -20.08 16.18 -16.88
N GLU A 349 -19.16 15.40 -17.46
CA GLU A 349 -18.40 15.77 -18.65
C GLU A 349 -19.29 15.86 -19.89
N MET A 350 -20.32 15.02 -19.99
CA MET A 350 -21.30 15.05 -21.10
C MET A 350 -22.31 16.18 -20.93
N THR A 351 -22.71 16.50 -19.70
CA THR A 351 -23.70 17.55 -19.39
C THR A 351 -23.09 18.93 -19.18
N GLY A 352 -21.76 19.03 -18.97
CA GLY A 352 -21.06 20.29 -18.72
C GLY A 352 -21.10 20.79 -17.27
N GLU A 353 -21.62 19.99 -16.35
CA GLU A 353 -21.81 20.31 -14.92
C GLU A 353 -20.72 19.70 -14.02
N LEU A 354 -19.50 19.55 -14.55
CA LEU A 354 -18.38 18.94 -13.83
C LEU A 354 -18.10 19.59 -12.46
N PRO A 355 -18.08 20.94 -12.32
CA PRO A 355 -17.83 21.57 -11.02
C PRO A 355 -18.87 21.22 -9.95
N GLU A 356 -20.15 21.21 -10.32
CA GLU A 356 -21.27 20.88 -9.44
C GLU A 356 -21.21 19.41 -9.01
N ALA A 357 -20.98 18.50 -9.97
CA ALA A 357 -20.83 17.07 -9.67
C ALA A 357 -19.64 16.77 -8.75
N LEU A 358 -18.53 17.52 -8.89
CA LEU A 358 -17.39 17.39 -7.98
C LEU A 358 -17.74 17.86 -6.56
N ASP A 359 -18.50 18.94 -6.39
CA ASP A 359 -18.95 19.40 -5.06
C ASP A 359 -19.85 18.37 -4.39
N ASP A 360 -20.83 17.84 -5.13
CA ASP A 360 -21.71 16.75 -4.67
C ASP A 360 -20.90 15.53 -4.22
N MET A 361 -19.89 15.13 -4.99
CA MET A 361 -19.02 14.02 -4.63
C MET A 361 -18.12 14.34 -3.43
N ALA A 362 -17.64 15.58 -3.29
CA ALA A 362 -16.87 16.00 -2.12
C ALA A 362 -17.72 15.93 -0.85
N GLU A 363 -18.97 16.41 -0.89
CA GLU A 363 -19.92 16.31 0.22
C GLU A 363 -20.24 14.84 0.54
N TYR A 364 -20.54 14.04 -0.49
CA TYR A 364 -20.81 12.61 -0.34
C TYR A 364 -19.68 11.86 0.39
N TYR A 365 -18.42 12.02 -0.06
CA TYR A 365 -17.29 11.35 0.59
C TYR A 365 -16.96 11.92 1.96
N THR A 366 -17.21 13.22 2.20
CA THR A 366 -17.07 13.85 3.52
C THR A 366 -18.02 13.21 4.53
N GLU A 367 -19.26 13.00 4.13
CA GLU A 367 -20.26 12.35 4.98
C GLU A 367 -19.96 10.87 5.23
N ILE A 368 -19.45 10.14 4.23
CA ILE A 368 -18.95 8.78 4.42
C ILE A 368 -17.80 8.76 5.44
N ASP A 369 -16.83 9.67 5.31
CA ASP A 369 -15.68 9.72 6.21
C ASP A 369 -16.10 10.10 7.64
N ARG A 370 -17.07 11.02 7.78
CA ARG A 370 -17.69 11.38 9.06
C ARG A 370 -18.36 10.18 9.71
N THR A 371 -19.23 9.48 8.99
CA THR A 371 -19.94 8.30 9.49
C THR A 371 -18.95 7.20 9.87
N ARG A 372 -17.93 6.97 9.03
CA ARG A 372 -16.87 6.00 9.31
C ARG A 372 -16.09 6.35 10.58
N LYS A 373 -15.72 7.62 10.78
CA LYS A 373 -15.05 8.08 12.00
C LYS A 373 -15.92 7.88 13.23
N GLN A 374 -17.21 8.19 13.13
CA GLN A 374 -18.17 7.92 14.21
C GLN A 374 -18.25 6.43 14.54
N MET A 375 -18.30 5.54 13.54
CA MET A 375 -18.24 4.09 13.74
C MET A 375 -16.95 3.65 14.45
N ILE A 376 -15.80 4.12 13.98
CA ILE A 376 -14.50 3.77 14.59
C ILE A 376 -14.47 4.22 16.04
N THR A 377 -14.87 5.46 16.32
CA THR A 377 -14.90 6.00 17.69
C THR A 377 -15.87 5.22 18.58
N ALA A 378 -17.05 4.85 18.09
CA ALA A 378 -18.04 4.08 18.83
C ALA A 378 -17.54 2.67 19.20
N LEU A 379 -16.78 2.02 18.31
CA LEU A 379 -16.24 0.66 18.49
C LEU A 379 -14.90 0.63 19.23
N THR A 380 -14.18 1.74 19.30
CA THR A 380 -12.85 1.79 19.94
C THR A 380 -12.92 1.41 21.41
N TYR A 381 -13.90 1.94 22.14
CA TYR A 381 -14.03 1.67 23.59
C TYR A 381 -14.35 0.19 23.88
N PRO A 382 -15.39 -0.43 23.26
CA PRO A 382 -15.61 -1.86 23.43
C PRO A 382 -14.41 -2.73 23.06
N ALA A 383 -13.70 -2.40 21.98
CA ALA A 383 -12.53 -3.15 21.55
C ALA A 383 -11.41 -3.14 22.61
N ILE A 384 -11.15 -2.00 23.25
CA ILE A 384 -10.12 -1.90 24.31
C ILE A 384 -10.50 -2.79 25.51
N ILE A 385 -11.73 -2.69 25.99
CA ILE A 385 -12.21 -3.50 27.12
C ILE A 385 -12.15 -4.99 26.78
N PHE A 386 -12.57 -5.36 25.56
CA PHE A 386 -12.54 -6.75 25.11
C PHE A 386 -11.13 -7.33 25.07
N VAL A 387 -10.13 -6.55 24.61
CA VAL A 387 -8.72 -6.98 24.63
C VAL A 387 -8.20 -7.16 26.06
N VAL A 388 -8.50 -6.22 26.96
CA VAL A 388 -8.09 -6.32 28.38
C VAL A 388 -8.77 -7.52 29.05
N ALA A 389 -10.06 -7.74 28.77
CA ALA A 389 -10.83 -8.88 29.26
C ALA A 389 -10.23 -10.22 28.83
N ILE A 390 -9.95 -10.39 27.53
CA ILE A 390 -9.32 -11.59 27.01
C ILE A 390 -7.94 -11.79 27.63
N ALA A 391 -7.14 -10.73 27.76
CA ALA A 391 -5.82 -10.81 28.39
C ALA A 391 -5.93 -11.28 29.86
N ALA A 392 -6.89 -10.77 30.62
CA ALA A 392 -7.15 -11.19 32.00
C ALA A 392 -7.60 -12.66 32.07
N ILE A 393 -8.51 -13.09 31.19
CA ILE A 393 -8.96 -14.49 31.11
C ILE A 393 -7.78 -15.42 30.80
N ILE A 394 -6.97 -15.09 29.79
CA ILE A 394 -5.78 -15.87 29.43
C ILE A 394 -4.79 -15.92 30.60
N PHE A 395 -4.56 -14.79 31.28
CA PHE A 395 -3.69 -14.75 32.45
C PHE A 395 -4.18 -15.69 33.56
N ILE A 396 -5.47 -15.63 33.91
CA ILE A 396 -6.05 -16.51 34.93
C ILE A 396 -5.93 -17.98 34.50
N MET A 397 -6.28 -18.31 33.26
CA MET A 397 -6.24 -19.68 32.74
C MET A 397 -4.82 -20.24 32.67
N VAL A 398 -3.84 -19.46 32.22
CA VAL A 398 -2.47 -19.96 32.00
C VAL A 398 -1.64 -19.93 33.28
N TRP A 399 -1.85 -18.96 34.17
CA TRP A 399 -1.01 -18.78 35.35
C TRP A 399 -1.69 -19.13 36.67
N VAL A 400 -2.95 -18.75 36.86
CA VAL A 400 -3.64 -18.88 38.14
C VAL A 400 -4.21 -20.30 38.30
N VAL A 401 -5.01 -20.76 37.35
CA VAL A 401 -5.68 -22.07 37.37
C VAL A 401 -4.71 -23.24 37.61
N PRO A 402 -3.54 -23.34 36.96
CA PRO A 402 -2.64 -24.48 37.12
C PRO A 402 -2.00 -24.57 38.50
N ARG A 403 -1.79 -23.43 39.18
CA ARG A 403 -1.27 -23.41 40.55
C ARG A 403 -2.26 -24.03 41.54
N PHE A 404 -3.56 -23.95 41.25
CA PHE A 404 -4.58 -24.63 42.05
C PHE A 404 -4.64 -26.13 41.72
N VAL A 405 -4.38 -26.54 40.47
CA VAL A 405 -4.26 -27.96 40.11
C VAL A 405 -3.17 -28.66 40.91
N THR A 406 -2.01 -28.03 41.08
CA THR A 406 -0.92 -28.62 41.87
C THR A 406 -1.30 -28.83 43.34
N ILE A 407 -2.17 -27.99 43.90
CA ILE A 407 -2.68 -28.12 45.27
C ILE A 407 -3.73 -29.25 45.35
N TYR A 408 -4.59 -29.38 44.35
CA TYR A 408 -5.63 -30.42 44.34
C TYR A 408 -5.08 -31.81 44.01
N SER A 409 -4.05 -31.90 43.16
CA SER A 409 -3.41 -33.17 42.82
C SER A 409 -2.56 -33.76 43.94
N SER A 410 -2.16 -32.97 44.94
CA SER A 410 -1.45 -33.45 46.13
C SER A 410 -2.35 -34.09 47.19
N MET A 411 -3.69 -34.09 47.01
CA MET A 411 -4.64 -34.64 47.98
C MET A 411 -5.50 -35.71 47.31
N GLU A 412 -5.20 -36.98 47.60
CA GLU A 412 -5.93 -38.14 47.06
C GLU A 412 -7.36 -38.21 47.61
N GLY A 413 -8.35 -38.40 46.73
CA GLY A 413 -9.72 -38.79 47.10
C GLY A 413 -10.83 -37.73 46.93
N ALA A 414 -10.51 -36.48 46.61
CA ALA A 414 -11.54 -35.46 46.36
C ALA A 414 -11.96 -35.42 44.88
N GLU A 415 -13.18 -35.87 44.57
CA GLU A 415 -13.75 -35.70 43.23
C GLU A 415 -13.91 -34.21 42.90
N LEU A 416 -13.29 -33.78 41.81
CA LEU A 416 -13.40 -32.39 41.36
C LEU A 416 -14.80 -32.15 40.77
N PRO A 417 -15.49 -31.07 41.16
CA PRO A 417 -16.75 -30.67 40.52
C PRO A 417 -16.58 -30.52 39.00
N GLY A 418 -17.60 -30.88 38.23
CA GLY A 418 -17.55 -30.86 36.76
C GLY A 418 -17.17 -29.50 36.15
N ILE A 419 -17.57 -28.39 36.79
CA ILE A 419 -17.19 -27.03 36.38
C ILE A 419 -15.68 -26.82 36.52
N THR A 420 -15.07 -27.30 37.61
CA THR A 420 -13.62 -27.27 37.82
C THR A 420 -12.92 -28.09 36.74
N GLN A 421 -13.36 -29.32 36.50
CA GLN A 421 -12.73 -30.19 35.50
C GLN A 421 -12.78 -29.59 34.08
N PHE A 422 -13.89 -28.95 33.69
CA PHE A 422 -13.99 -28.23 32.42
C PHE A 422 -12.96 -27.10 32.31
N VAL A 423 -12.85 -26.25 33.34
CA VAL A 423 -11.88 -25.14 33.36
C VAL A 423 -10.43 -25.65 33.33
N LEU A 424 -10.14 -26.74 34.06
CA LEU A 424 -8.81 -27.37 34.02
C LEU A 424 -8.46 -27.93 32.65
N ASN A 425 -9.41 -28.61 31.99
CA ASN A 425 -9.21 -29.14 30.64
C ASN A 425 -9.01 -28.01 29.62
N ALA A 426 -9.82 -26.95 29.71
CA ALA A 426 -9.66 -25.77 28.86
C ALA A 426 -8.31 -25.07 29.09
N SER A 427 -7.84 -24.99 30.34
CA SER A 427 -6.52 -24.45 30.69
C SER A 427 -5.38 -25.28 30.11
N LYS A 428 -5.43 -26.62 30.26
CA LYS A 428 -4.44 -27.54 29.68
C LYS A 428 -4.41 -27.42 28.16
N PHE A 429 -5.57 -27.37 27.51
CA PHE A 429 -5.68 -27.17 26.07
C PHE A 429 -5.05 -25.84 25.63
N LEU A 430 -5.31 -24.75 26.37
CA LEU A 430 -4.68 -23.46 26.10
C LEU A 430 -3.14 -23.54 26.21
N GLN A 431 -2.59 -24.23 27.21
CA GLN A 431 -1.13 -24.28 27.41
C GLN A 431 -0.42 -25.16 26.38
N GLU A 432 -0.93 -26.37 26.15
CA GLU A 432 -0.26 -27.35 25.29
C GLU A 432 -0.52 -27.10 23.80
N LYS A 433 -1.69 -26.55 23.44
CA LYS A 433 -2.17 -26.47 22.06
C LYS A 433 -2.48 -25.03 21.59
N TRP A 434 -1.97 -23.99 22.25
CA TRP A 434 -2.17 -22.60 21.81
C TRP A 434 -1.80 -22.34 20.34
N LEU A 435 -0.71 -22.96 19.85
CA LEU A 435 -0.31 -22.85 18.44
C LEU A 435 -1.37 -23.42 17.49
N TRP A 436 -1.98 -24.55 17.84
CA TRP A 436 -3.07 -25.16 17.06
C TRP A 436 -4.34 -24.31 17.09
N LEU A 437 -4.63 -23.67 18.23
CA LEU A 437 -5.76 -22.75 18.36
C LEU A 437 -5.56 -21.51 17.45
N ILE A 438 -4.36 -20.90 17.46
CA ILE A 438 -4.04 -19.75 16.58
C ILE A 438 -4.12 -20.16 15.11
N LEU A 439 -3.57 -21.33 14.76
CA LEU A 439 -3.60 -21.84 13.39
C LEU A 439 -5.02 -22.16 12.93
N GLY A 440 -5.85 -22.76 13.79
CA GLY A 440 -7.26 -23.04 13.53
C GLY A 440 -8.08 -21.77 13.29
N ILE A 441 -7.91 -20.74 14.14
CA ILE A 441 -8.58 -19.44 13.96
C ILE A 441 -8.10 -18.77 12.67
N SER A 442 -6.80 -18.76 12.40
CA SER A 442 -6.25 -18.18 11.18
C SER A 442 -6.78 -18.87 9.92
N LEU A 443 -6.84 -20.20 9.92
CA LEU A 443 -7.38 -21.00 8.83
C LEU A 443 -8.88 -20.75 8.63
N PHE A 444 -9.66 -20.71 9.71
CA PHE A 444 -11.09 -20.40 9.68
C PHE A 444 -11.35 -19.02 9.04
N ILE A 445 -10.61 -17.99 9.46
CA ILE A 445 -10.72 -16.64 8.90
C ILE A 445 -10.38 -16.65 7.40
N LEU A 446 -9.33 -17.37 7.00
CA LEU A 446 -8.91 -17.44 5.61
C LEU A 446 -9.97 -18.11 4.74
N ILE A 447 -10.51 -19.26 5.18
CA ILE A 447 -11.58 -19.98 4.49
C ILE A 447 -12.83 -19.10 4.39
N PHE A 448 -13.24 -18.47 5.49
CA PHE A 448 -14.41 -17.60 5.53
C PHE A 448 -14.27 -16.42 4.54
N VAL A 449 -13.11 -15.75 4.53
CA VAL A 449 -12.83 -14.64 3.60
C VAL A 449 -12.78 -15.12 2.14
N TYR A 450 -12.22 -16.30 1.90
CA TYR A 450 -12.18 -16.90 0.57
C TYR A 450 -13.59 -17.22 0.06
N MET A 451 -14.41 -17.89 0.86
CA MET A 451 -15.79 -18.22 0.52
C MET A 451 -16.63 -16.96 0.28
N TYR A 452 -16.51 -15.95 1.14
CA TYR A 452 -17.26 -14.70 1.01
C TYR A 452 -16.94 -13.93 -0.29
N LYS A 453 -15.69 -14.01 -0.76
CA LYS A 453 -15.27 -13.32 -2.00
C LYS A 453 -15.67 -14.07 -3.26
N ASN A 454 -15.49 -15.40 -3.25
CA ASN A 454 -15.59 -16.20 -4.47
C ASN A 454 -16.98 -16.81 -4.69
N ILE A 455 -17.74 -17.08 -3.62
CA ILE A 455 -19.02 -17.79 -3.71
C ILE A 455 -20.18 -16.80 -3.51
N LYS A 456 -20.91 -16.51 -4.59
CA LYS A 456 -22.07 -15.58 -4.57
C LYS A 456 -23.14 -16.05 -3.58
N SER A 457 -23.54 -17.32 -3.63
CA SER A 457 -24.59 -17.87 -2.75
C SER A 457 -24.23 -17.75 -1.26
N PHE A 458 -22.97 -18.01 -0.91
CA PHE A 458 -22.49 -17.85 0.47
C PHE A 458 -22.51 -16.39 0.90
N ARG A 459 -22.07 -15.46 0.04
CA ARG A 459 -22.16 -14.02 0.30
C ARG A 459 -23.60 -13.57 0.53
N THR A 460 -24.54 -13.99 -0.33
CA THR A 460 -25.97 -13.67 -0.20
C THR A 460 -26.55 -14.21 1.10
N PHE A 461 -26.23 -15.46 1.47
CA PHE A 461 -26.69 -16.05 2.73
C PHE A 461 -26.18 -15.28 3.95
N ILE A 462 -24.88 -14.94 3.99
CA ILE A 462 -24.31 -14.15 5.09
C ILE A 462 -24.95 -12.77 5.16
N GLN A 463 -25.16 -12.10 4.02
CA GLN A 463 -25.83 -10.80 3.96
C GLN A 463 -27.27 -10.89 4.45
N TYR A 464 -28.01 -11.93 4.04
CA TYR A 464 -29.37 -12.20 4.52
C TYR A 464 -29.42 -12.35 6.05
N VAL A 465 -28.54 -13.20 6.61
CA VAL A 465 -28.45 -13.40 8.07
C VAL A 465 -28.11 -12.09 8.79
N MET A 466 -27.11 -11.35 8.31
CA MET A 466 -26.71 -10.06 8.90
C MET A 466 -27.87 -9.04 8.91
N MET A 467 -28.69 -9.04 7.88
CA MET A 467 -29.83 -8.12 7.75
C MET A 467 -31.03 -8.49 8.64
N HIS A 468 -31.11 -9.73 9.12
CA HIS A 468 -32.17 -10.18 10.05
C HIS A 468 -31.76 -10.11 11.53
N LEU A 469 -30.47 -9.92 11.82
CA LEU A 469 -30.03 -9.78 13.21
C LEU A 469 -30.58 -8.49 13.83
N PRO A 470 -31.07 -8.54 15.09
CA PRO A 470 -31.50 -7.34 15.78
C PRO A 470 -30.32 -6.36 15.90
N ILE A 471 -30.61 -5.07 15.75
CA ILE A 471 -29.63 -3.96 15.77
C ILE A 471 -28.70 -3.93 14.54
N ILE A 472 -27.98 -5.02 14.25
CA ILE A 472 -27.04 -5.11 13.11
C ILE A 472 -27.79 -5.00 11.78
N GLY A 473 -28.94 -5.65 11.67
CA GLY A 473 -29.72 -5.66 10.44
C GLY A 473 -30.19 -4.27 10.03
N GLN A 474 -30.62 -3.45 11.00
CA GLN A 474 -30.99 -2.06 10.76
C GLN A 474 -29.81 -1.23 10.24
N VAL A 475 -28.59 -1.46 10.77
CA VAL A 475 -27.39 -0.76 10.27
C VAL A 475 -27.11 -1.10 8.81
N VAL A 476 -27.19 -2.38 8.44
CA VAL A 476 -26.96 -2.82 7.05
C VAL A 476 -28.05 -2.28 6.13
N ILE A 477 -29.32 -2.40 6.51
CA ILE A 477 -30.46 -1.91 5.71
C ILE A 477 -30.35 -0.39 5.52
N TYR A 478 -30.18 0.39 6.59
CA TYR A 478 -30.10 1.86 6.47
C TYR A 478 -28.89 2.29 5.65
N ASN A 479 -27.75 1.61 5.78
CA ASN A 479 -26.59 1.90 4.93
C ASN A 479 -26.87 1.66 3.44
N GLU A 480 -27.52 0.55 3.08
CA GLU A 480 -27.85 0.26 1.68
C GLU A 480 -28.95 1.18 1.14
N VAL A 481 -29.99 1.49 1.92
CA VAL A 481 -31.02 2.48 1.53
C VAL A 481 -30.38 3.85 1.30
N THR A 482 -29.58 4.35 2.24
CA THR A 482 -28.88 5.63 2.09
C THR A 482 -27.98 5.63 0.85
N MET A 483 -27.19 4.57 0.63
CA MET A 483 -26.32 4.47 -0.54
C MET A 483 -27.14 4.50 -1.83
N PHE A 484 -28.21 3.71 -1.90
CA PHE A 484 -29.11 3.65 -3.06
C PHE A 484 -29.76 5.00 -3.32
N THR A 485 -30.47 5.57 -2.34
CA THR A 485 -31.26 6.80 -2.56
C THR A 485 -30.38 8.03 -2.74
N LYS A 486 -29.25 8.15 -2.02
CA LYS A 486 -28.33 9.28 -2.19
C LYS A 486 -27.68 9.28 -3.57
N THR A 487 -27.22 8.11 -4.00
CA THR A 487 -26.61 7.96 -5.33
C THR A 487 -27.64 8.19 -6.42
N PHE A 488 -28.85 7.64 -6.25
CA PHE A 488 -29.94 7.83 -7.21
C PHE A 488 -30.37 9.30 -7.30
N ALA A 489 -30.55 9.98 -6.16
CA ALA A 489 -30.90 11.40 -6.13
C ALA A 489 -29.86 12.26 -6.86
N SER A 490 -28.56 12.05 -6.57
CA SER A 490 -27.47 12.82 -7.19
C SER A 490 -27.38 12.54 -8.70
N LEU A 491 -27.53 11.28 -9.14
CA LEU A 491 -27.56 10.95 -10.57
C LEU A 491 -28.71 11.67 -11.29
N LEU A 492 -29.92 11.63 -10.71
CA LEU A 492 -31.07 12.28 -11.32
C LEU A 492 -30.99 13.80 -11.27
N ALA A 493 -30.38 14.39 -10.23
CA ALA A 493 -30.17 15.84 -10.12
C ALA A 493 -29.28 16.37 -11.27
N HIS A 494 -28.35 15.56 -11.76
CA HIS A 494 -27.50 15.85 -12.92
C HIS A 494 -28.07 15.32 -14.25
N ASN A 495 -29.39 15.14 -14.32
CA ASN A 495 -30.12 14.75 -15.53
C ASN A 495 -29.67 13.41 -16.16
N VAL A 496 -29.14 12.47 -15.35
CA VAL A 496 -28.86 11.11 -15.83
C VAL A 496 -30.18 10.38 -16.07
N PHE A 497 -30.29 9.69 -17.21
CA PHE A 497 -31.44 8.84 -17.49
C PHE A 497 -31.63 7.79 -16.39
N ILE A 498 -32.89 7.51 -16.05
CA ILE A 498 -33.25 6.58 -14.96
C ILE A 498 -32.66 5.18 -15.22
N THR A 499 -32.69 4.72 -16.47
CA THR A 499 -32.12 3.42 -16.88
C THR A 499 -30.62 3.35 -16.62
N ASP A 500 -29.87 4.38 -17.01
CA ASP A 500 -28.43 4.45 -16.84
C ASP A 500 -28.08 4.58 -15.35
N SER A 501 -28.89 5.34 -14.60
CA SER A 501 -28.77 5.49 -13.16
C SER A 501 -28.87 4.14 -12.45
N MET A 502 -29.83 3.29 -12.84
CA MET A 502 -29.98 1.95 -12.27
C MET A 502 -28.80 1.02 -12.62
N GLU A 503 -28.26 1.11 -13.84
CA GLU A 503 -27.07 0.33 -14.20
C GLU A 503 -25.84 0.75 -13.38
N ILE A 504 -25.66 2.06 -13.17
CA ILE A 504 -24.60 2.62 -12.33
C ILE A 504 -24.78 2.14 -10.88
N LEU A 505 -26.00 2.22 -10.33
CA LEU A 505 -26.32 1.76 -8.98
C LEU A 505 -25.99 0.27 -8.79
N ASN A 506 -26.34 -0.58 -9.76
CA ASN A 506 -26.03 -2.02 -9.73
C ASN A 506 -24.51 -2.29 -9.70
N LYS A 507 -23.72 -1.50 -10.43
CA LYS A 507 -22.25 -1.62 -10.46
C LYS A 507 -21.57 -1.17 -9.15
N ILE A 508 -22.22 -0.28 -8.39
CA ILE A 508 -21.68 0.31 -7.15
C ILE A 508 -22.12 -0.48 -5.91
N SER A 509 -23.34 -1.03 -5.91
CA SER A 509 -23.84 -1.81 -4.79
C SER A 509 -22.95 -3.04 -4.52
N ASN A 510 -22.69 -3.33 -3.25
CA ASN A 510 -21.94 -4.52 -2.81
C ASN A 510 -22.85 -5.59 -2.19
N ASN A 511 -24.10 -5.25 -1.92
CA ASN A 511 -25.08 -6.14 -1.34
C ASN A 511 -25.86 -6.85 -2.45
N GLU A 512 -25.82 -8.18 -2.45
CA GLU A 512 -26.44 -8.98 -3.50
C GLU A 512 -27.98 -8.91 -3.50
N ILE A 513 -28.60 -8.64 -2.34
CA ILE A 513 -30.06 -8.45 -2.22
C ILE A 513 -30.48 -7.13 -2.87
N TYR A 514 -29.70 -6.06 -2.66
CA TYR A 514 -29.97 -4.77 -3.33
C TYR A 514 -29.66 -4.83 -4.82
N LYS A 515 -28.61 -5.57 -5.24
CA LYS A 515 -28.36 -5.82 -6.66
C LYS A 515 -29.52 -6.54 -7.35
N SER A 516 -30.13 -7.55 -6.72
CA SER A 516 -31.32 -8.20 -7.30
C SER A 516 -32.47 -7.22 -7.44
N LEU A 517 -32.75 -6.39 -6.42
CA LEU A 517 -33.80 -5.36 -6.50
C LEU A 517 -33.56 -4.35 -7.64
N ILE A 518 -32.31 -3.91 -7.81
CA ILE A 518 -31.94 -2.99 -8.88
C ILE A 518 -32.05 -3.67 -10.25
N LEU A 519 -31.64 -4.94 -10.37
CA LEU A 519 -31.81 -5.71 -11.61
C LEU A 519 -33.28 -5.88 -11.97
N ASP A 520 -34.14 -6.21 -11.00
CA ASP A 520 -35.58 -6.31 -11.21
C ASP A 520 -36.15 -4.96 -11.68
N THR A 521 -35.69 -3.86 -11.07
CA THR A 521 -36.05 -2.50 -11.50
C THR A 521 -35.64 -2.21 -12.95
N ILE A 522 -34.43 -2.61 -13.38
CA ILE A 522 -33.98 -2.47 -14.77
C ILE A 522 -34.90 -3.27 -15.71
N THR A 523 -35.29 -4.49 -15.31
CA THR A 523 -36.21 -5.30 -16.12
C THR A 523 -37.62 -4.70 -16.21
N ASN A 524 -38.11 -4.06 -15.15
CA ASN A 524 -39.39 -3.37 -15.14
C ASN A 524 -39.36 -2.14 -16.04
N LEU A 525 -38.29 -1.33 -15.96
CA LEU A 525 -38.09 -0.18 -16.84
C LEU A 525 -38.03 -0.60 -18.32
N ALA A 526 -37.36 -1.71 -18.64
CA ALA A 526 -37.31 -2.24 -20.01
C ALA A 526 -38.71 -2.65 -20.54
N LYS A 527 -39.67 -2.95 -19.66
CA LYS A 527 -41.07 -3.25 -20.00
C LYS A 527 -41.97 -2.01 -19.99
N GLY A 528 -41.46 -0.84 -19.59
CA GLY A 528 -42.28 0.36 -19.37
C GLY A 528 -43.09 0.31 -18.07
N GLU A 529 -42.74 -0.57 -17.14
CA GLU A 529 -43.36 -0.67 -15.82
C GLU A 529 -42.73 0.30 -14.82
N LYS A 530 -43.38 0.44 -13.66
CA LYS A 530 -42.98 1.35 -12.59
C LYS A 530 -41.73 0.87 -11.84
N ILE A 531 -40.90 1.81 -11.40
CA ILE A 531 -39.69 1.57 -10.57
C ILE A 531 -40.10 0.98 -9.23
N SER A 532 -41.16 1.55 -8.63
CA SER A 532 -41.63 1.20 -7.30
C SER A 532 -41.97 -0.29 -7.15
N LEU A 533 -42.37 -0.98 -8.22
CA LEU A 533 -42.80 -2.38 -8.18
C LEU A 533 -41.75 -3.33 -7.61
N ALA A 534 -40.46 -3.12 -7.92
CA ALA A 534 -39.39 -3.97 -7.41
C ALA A 534 -39.19 -3.87 -5.90
N PHE A 535 -39.60 -2.74 -5.29
CA PHE A 535 -39.42 -2.45 -3.87
C PHE A 535 -40.68 -2.71 -3.03
N ASN A 536 -41.81 -2.99 -3.68
CA ASN A 536 -43.10 -3.14 -3.01
C ASN A 536 -43.09 -4.33 -2.03
N ASN A 537 -43.43 -4.08 -0.77
CA ASN A 537 -43.46 -5.06 0.33
C ASN A 537 -42.17 -5.89 0.49
N HIS A 538 -41.02 -5.40 0.01
CA HIS A 538 -39.77 -6.11 0.16
C HIS A 538 -39.18 -5.87 1.56
N TRP A 539 -38.96 -6.94 2.34
CA TRP A 539 -38.49 -6.87 3.73
C TRP A 539 -37.19 -6.07 3.94
N ALA A 540 -36.31 -6.04 2.93
CA ALA A 540 -35.03 -5.33 2.98
C ALA A 540 -35.15 -3.84 2.67
N PHE A 541 -36.32 -3.36 2.27
CA PHE A 541 -36.56 -1.97 1.89
C PHE A 541 -37.67 -1.37 2.77
N PRO A 542 -37.37 -0.33 3.57
CA PRO A 542 -38.37 0.26 4.46
C PRO A 542 -39.57 0.86 3.73
N VAL A 543 -40.77 0.69 4.31
CA VAL A 543 -42.02 1.24 3.77
C VAL A 543 -41.97 2.76 3.51
N PRO A 544 -41.42 3.61 4.42
CA PRO A 544 -41.34 5.04 4.15
C PRO A 544 -40.48 5.39 2.93
N ALA A 545 -39.42 4.62 2.67
CA ALA A 545 -38.59 4.82 1.48
C ALA A 545 -39.35 4.42 0.21
N TYR A 546 -40.09 3.30 0.24
CA TYR A 546 -40.92 2.83 -0.87
C TYR A 546 -41.99 3.87 -1.26
N GLU A 547 -42.73 4.41 -0.29
CA GLU A 547 -43.77 5.41 -0.55
C GLU A 547 -43.23 6.69 -1.19
N MET A 548 -41.98 7.05 -0.87
CA MET A 548 -41.30 8.20 -1.48
C MET A 548 -40.89 7.91 -2.93
N ILE A 549 -40.53 6.67 -3.28
CA ILE A 549 -40.35 6.26 -4.68
C ILE A 549 -41.68 6.38 -5.42
N VAL A 550 -42.75 5.80 -4.87
CA VAL A 550 -44.10 5.86 -5.48
C VAL A 550 -44.56 7.30 -5.68
N THR A 551 -44.35 8.16 -4.69
CA THR A 551 -44.73 9.57 -4.74
C THR A 551 -43.90 10.31 -5.76
N GLY A 552 -42.57 10.17 -5.74
CA GLY A 552 -41.68 10.82 -6.70
C GLY A 552 -41.93 10.38 -8.14
N GLU A 553 -42.27 9.10 -8.35
CA GLU A 553 -42.64 8.55 -9.65
C GLU A 553 -43.96 9.15 -10.16
N LYS A 554 -44.96 9.35 -9.29
CA LYS A 554 -46.24 9.96 -9.64
C LYS A 554 -46.14 11.47 -9.90
N THR A 555 -45.32 12.18 -9.12
CA THR A 555 -45.19 13.64 -9.22
C THR A 555 -44.07 14.10 -10.15
N GLY A 556 -43.25 13.18 -10.67
CA GLY A 556 -42.05 13.50 -11.44
C GLY A 556 -40.90 14.07 -10.59
N GLN A 557 -41.01 14.05 -9.26
CA GLN A 557 -40.03 14.61 -8.33
C GLN A 557 -39.16 13.55 -7.66
N LEU A 558 -38.78 12.49 -8.39
CA LEU A 558 -37.87 11.46 -7.89
C LEU A 558 -36.56 12.01 -7.28
N PRO A 559 -35.84 12.98 -7.89
CA PRO A 559 -34.60 13.50 -7.31
C PRO A 559 -34.80 14.05 -5.89
N GLU A 560 -35.81 14.90 -5.70
CA GLU A 560 -36.10 15.54 -4.41
C GLU A 560 -36.57 14.52 -3.36
N MET A 561 -37.43 13.59 -3.75
CA MET A 561 -37.93 12.55 -2.83
C MET A 561 -36.81 11.61 -2.39
N MET A 562 -35.91 11.22 -3.29
CA MET A 562 -34.77 10.35 -2.97
C MET A 562 -33.73 11.06 -2.10
N ASP A 563 -33.49 12.36 -2.27
CA ASP A 563 -32.61 13.14 -1.39
C ASP A 563 -33.17 13.22 0.05
N LYS A 564 -34.49 13.46 0.20
CA LYS A 564 -35.14 13.45 1.51
C LYS A 564 -35.01 12.09 2.20
N VAL A 565 -35.23 11.01 1.46
CA VAL A 565 -35.05 9.63 1.98
C VAL A 565 -33.59 9.39 2.35
N ALA A 566 -32.64 9.82 1.50
CA ALA A 566 -31.21 9.69 1.78
C ALA A 566 -30.80 10.34 3.09
N LYS A 567 -31.18 11.62 3.29
CA LYS A 567 -30.89 12.38 4.51
C LYS A 567 -31.49 11.73 5.75
N TYR A 568 -32.76 11.32 5.67
CA TYR A 568 -33.46 10.65 6.77
C TYR A 568 -32.78 9.33 7.17
N TYR A 569 -32.51 8.44 6.22
CA TYR A 569 -31.87 7.15 6.53
C TYR A 569 -30.39 7.29 6.89
N GLN A 570 -29.71 8.34 6.41
CA GLN A 570 -28.34 8.63 6.81
C GLN A 570 -28.26 8.96 8.30
N GLU A 571 -29.21 9.76 8.80
CA GLU A 571 -29.32 10.06 10.22
C GLU A 571 -29.67 8.81 11.06
N LEU A 572 -30.62 8.01 10.59
CA LEU A 572 -30.95 6.73 11.24
C LEU A 572 -29.77 5.76 11.26
N HIS A 573 -28.98 5.70 10.18
CA HIS A 573 -27.78 4.89 10.11
C HIS A 573 -26.74 5.34 11.16
N ALA A 574 -26.44 6.63 11.24
CA ALA A 574 -25.53 7.19 12.24
C ALA A 574 -26.01 6.92 13.69
N ASN A 575 -27.32 7.06 13.94
CA ASN A 575 -27.92 6.78 15.23
C ASN A 575 -27.86 5.28 15.59
N SER A 576 -28.04 4.40 14.60
CA SER A 576 -27.98 2.95 14.80
C SER A 576 -26.58 2.48 15.18
N VAL A 577 -25.54 3.11 14.63
CA VAL A 577 -24.14 2.87 15.05
C VAL A 577 -23.94 3.24 16.53
N THR A 578 -24.50 4.37 16.97
CA THR A 578 -24.44 4.78 18.38
C THR A 578 -25.20 3.79 19.28
N ARG A 579 -26.35 3.28 18.84
CA ARG A 579 -27.12 2.25 19.57
C ARG A 579 -26.33 0.96 19.77
N ILE A 580 -25.54 0.53 18.78
CA ILE A 580 -24.66 -0.64 18.93
C ILE A 580 -23.78 -0.48 20.17
N LYS A 581 -23.19 0.70 20.38
CA LYS A 581 -22.35 0.97 21.56
C LYS A 581 -23.11 0.75 22.86
N THR A 582 -24.33 1.29 22.97
CA THR A 582 -25.18 1.19 24.18
C THR A 582 -25.56 -0.26 24.50
N PHE A 583 -25.72 -1.13 23.50
CA PHE A 583 -26.03 -2.55 23.71
C PHE A 583 -24.80 -3.42 23.97
N VAL A 584 -23.69 -3.15 23.28
CA VAL A 584 -22.46 -3.95 23.40
C VAL A 584 -21.89 -3.87 24.81
N GLU A 585 -21.96 -2.71 25.47
CA GLU A 585 -21.38 -2.51 26.80
C GLU A 585 -22.01 -3.40 27.90
N PRO A 586 -23.34 -3.40 28.13
CA PRO A 586 -23.97 -4.31 29.09
C PRO A 586 -23.73 -5.79 28.78
N ILE A 587 -23.79 -6.17 27.50
CA ILE A 587 -23.55 -7.55 27.07
C ILE A 587 -22.12 -7.98 27.41
N MET A 588 -21.13 -7.11 27.17
CA MET A 588 -19.74 -7.39 27.51
C MET A 588 -19.53 -7.53 29.02
N ILE A 589 -20.15 -6.68 29.84
CA ILE A 589 -20.05 -6.77 31.30
C ILE A 589 -20.64 -8.09 31.78
N LEU A 590 -21.85 -8.44 31.33
CA LEU A 590 -22.51 -9.70 31.69
C LEU A 590 -21.67 -10.90 31.27
N PHE A 591 -21.17 -10.89 30.03
CA PHE A 591 -20.28 -11.92 29.49
C PHE A 591 -19.01 -12.10 30.33
N LEU A 592 -18.34 -10.99 30.69
CA LEU A 592 -17.14 -11.01 31.52
C LEU A 592 -17.46 -11.57 32.92
N THR A 593 -18.53 -11.09 33.56
CA THR A 593 -18.93 -11.53 34.89
C THR A 593 -19.23 -13.03 34.91
N VAL A 594 -19.92 -13.56 33.90
CA VAL A 594 -20.20 -15.00 33.80
C VAL A 594 -18.92 -15.80 33.63
N ILE A 595 -18.02 -15.38 32.74
CA ILE A 595 -16.77 -16.13 32.49
C ILE A 595 -15.83 -16.06 33.68
N VAL A 596 -15.51 -14.85 34.16
CA VAL A 596 -14.57 -14.66 35.27
C VAL A 596 -15.16 -15.23 36.55
N GLY A 597 -16.44 -15.00 36.81
CA GLY A 597 -17.16 -15.60 37.95
C GLY A 597 -17.17 -17.13 37.87
N GLY A 598 -17.41 -17.71 36.69
CA GLY A 598 -17.33 -19.15 36.47
C GLY A 598 -15.95 -19.71 36.77
N ILE A 599 -14.87 -19.03 36.34
CA ILE A 599 -13.50 -19.43 36.65
C ILE A 599 -13.22 -19.33 38.16
N ILE A 600 -13.66 -18.26 38.83
CA ILE A 600 -13.46 -18.11 40.27
C ILE A 600 -14.21 -19.20 41.04
N LEU A 601 -15.48 -19.46 40.70
CA LEU A 601 -16.27 -20.54 41.31
C LEU A 601 -15.61 -21.91 41.10
N SER A 602 -15.02 -22.13 39.93
CA SER A 602 -14.29 -23.37 39.64
C SER A 602 -13.09 -23.61 40.57
N ILE A 603 -12.52 -22.55 41.15
CA ILE A 603 -11.41 -22.62 42.11
C ILE A 603 -11.94 -22.68 43.56
N VAL A 604 -12.95 -21.87 43.87
CA VAL A 604 -13.46 -21.73 45.25
C VAL A 604 -14.25 -22.95 45.72
N ILE A 605 -15.05 -23.58 44.84
CA ILE A 605 -15.88 -24.73 45.24
C ILE A 605 -15.02 -25.91 45.74
N PRO A 606 -13.99 -26.38 45.01
CA PRO A 606 -13.08 -27.41 45.54
C PRO A 606 -12.43 -27.01 46.86
N MET A 607 -12.08 -25.73 47.02
CA MET A 607 -11.44 -25.24 48.24
C MET A 607 -12.35 -25.39 49.47
N PHE A 608 -13.65 -25.17 49.35
CA PHE A 608 -14.61 -25.42 50.44
C PHE A 608 -14.77 -26.91 50.75
N ASN A 609 -14.79 -27.76 49.73
CA ASN A 609 -14.85 -29.21 49.95
C ASN A 609 -13.61 -29.71 50.70
N LEU A 610 -12.43 -29.17 50.39
CA LEU A 610 -11.20 -29.47 51.11
C LEU A 610 -11.24 -28.99 52.57
N TYR A 611 -11.76 -27.78 52.81
CA TYR A 611 -11.92 -27.27 54.19
C TYR A 611 -12.81 -28.17 55.04
N ASN A 612 -13.95 -28.63 54.48
CA ASN A 612 -14.88 -29.51 55.19
C ASN A 612 -14.26 -30.90 55.46
N LEU A 613 -13.45 -31.43 54.55
CA LEU A 613 -12.74 -32.71 54.73
C LEU A 613 -11.68 -32.63 55.84
N VAL A 614 -10.91 -31.54 55.88
CA VAL A 614 -9.88 -31.32 56.92
C VAL A 614 -10.49 -31.09 58.30
N GLN A 615 -11.69 -30.51 58.40
CA GLN A 615 -12.37 -30.28 59.67
C GLN A 615 -13.07 -31.54 60.24
N SER A 616 -13.27 -32.57 59.40
CA SER A 616 -13.84 -33.86 59.80
C SER A 616 -12.82 -34.86 60.35
N TYR A 617 -11.53 -34.56 60.18
CA TYR A 617 -10.39 -35.20 60.86
C TYR A 617 -9.96 -34.35 62.05
#